data_AF-A0A957IV25-F1
#
_entry.id   AF-A0A957IV25-F1
#
_cell.length_a   1.000
_cell.length_b   1.000
_cell.length_c   1.000
_cell.angle_alpha   90.00
_cell.angle_beta   90.00
_cell.angle_gamma   90.00
#
_symmetry.space_group_name_H-M   'P 1'
#
loop_
_entity.id
_entity.type
_entity.pdbx_description
1 polymer ?
#
loop_
_entity_poly.entity_id
_entity_poly.type
_entity_poly.pdbx_seq_one_letter_code
_entity_poly.pdbx_strand_id
1 'polypeptide(L)'
;MMTAQALPYISFLGFLFGSTLVASRFSVGQFQPTTYIGLRLSMAGLGHIAFYTFINRRYKWPTDRRLWFHASVLGILGTAVPMTSIVTALQYLSSGLAAIFITTSPAITVLLAHFFLPDEHLNRRKALGVALALSGTIVLAFSGESGLADAGEANPLGYLLMLIAMTMGGAAAVYIRKYLSDYNAFDVAS
;
A
#
# COMPACT_ATOMS: atom_id res chain seq x y z
N MET A 1 -16.67 4.70 -18.44
CA MET A 1 -16.61 3.38 -19.10
C MET A 1 -15.13 3.04 -19.30
N MET A 2 -14.63 1.94 -18.73
CA MET A 2 -13.23 1.55 -18.92
C MET A 2 -13.04 1.08 -20.36
N THR A 3 -12.17 1.74 -21.11
CA THR A 3 -11.84 1.39 -22.49
C THR A 3 -11.14 0.02 -22.50
N ALA A 4 -11.49 -0.88 -23.44
CA ALA A 4 -10.92 -2.23 -23.51
C ALA A 4 -9.38 -2.26 -23.56
N GLN A 5 -8.75 -1.16 -23.99
CA GLN A 5 -7.30 -0.96 -23.98
C GLN A 5 -6.68 -0.92 -22.57
N ALA A 6 -7.45 -0.67 -21.51
CA ALA A 6 -6.97 -0.65 -20.14
C ALA A 6 -6.79 -2.05 -19.54
N LEU A 7 -7.49 -3.07 -20.07
CA LEU A 7 -7.44 -4.45 -19.59
C LEU A 7 -6.03 -5.05 -19.51
N PRO A 8 -5.17 -4.97 -20.56
CA PRO A 8 -3.82 -5.53 -20.48
C PRO A 8 -2.97 -4.87 -19.39
N TYR A 9 -3.09 -3.55 -19.21
CA TYR A 9 -2.35 -2.83 -18.17
C TYR A 9 -2.78 -3.23 -16.76
N ILE A 10 -4.09 -3.40 -16.54
CA ILE A 10 -4.64 -3.81 -15.24
C ILE A 10 -4.21 -5.23 -14.90
N SER A 11 -4.29 -6.16 -15.85
CA SER A 11 -3.85 -7.54 -15.66
C SER A 11 -2.35 -7.62 -15.37
N PHE A 12 -1.54 -6.85 -16.09
CA PHE A 12 -0.09 -6.78 -15.86
C PHE A 12 0.24 -6.19 -14.48
N LEU A 13 -0.42 -5.10 -14.08
CA LEU A 13 -0.28 -4.52 -12.75
C LEU A 13 -0.70 -5.51 -11.65
N GLY A 14 -1.82 -6.20 -11.83
CA GLY A 14 -2.29 -7.22 -10.89
C GLY A 14 -1.29 -8.37 -10.75
N PHE A 15 -0.71 -8.84 -11.85
CA PHE A 15 0.33 -9.87 -11.85
C PHE A 15 1.61 -9.40 -11.14
N LEU A 16 2.09 -8.19 -11.43
CA LEU A 16 3.25 -7.61 -10.75
C LEU A 16 3.00 -7.44 -9.25
N PHE A 17 1.81 -6.99 -8.85
CA PHE A 17 1.46 -6.81 -7.44
C PHE A 17 1.34 -8.16 -6.71
N GLY A 18 0.67 -9.15 -7.32
CA GLY A 18 0.54 -10.49 -6.74
C GLY A 18 1.88 -11.21 -6.57
N SER A 19 2.73 -11.18 -7.60
CA SER A 19 4.07 -11.78 -7.57
C SER A 19 4.99 -11.15 -6.51
N THR A 20 4.80 -9.85 -6.23
CA THR A 20 5.55 -9.14 -5.19
C THR A 20 5.37 -9.78 -3.81
N LEU A 21 4.16 -10.23 -3.45
CA LEU A 21 3.89 -10.83 -2.14
C LEU A 21 4.61 -12.17 -1.97
N VAL A 22 4.59 -13.00 -3.02
CA VAL A 22 5.29 -14.28 -3.05
C VAL A 22 6.80 -14.08 -2.97
N ALA A 23 7.34 -13.17 -3.79
CA ALA A 23 8.76 -12.82 -3.77
C ALA A 23 9.19 -12.26 -2.40
N SER A 24 8.39 -11.36 -1.81
CA SER A 24 8.69 -10.78 -0.49
C SER A 24 8.74 -11.85 0.60
N ARG A 25 7.80 -12.80 0.60
CA ARG A 25 7.80 -13.91 1.57
C ARG A 25 9.04 -14.78 1.46
N PHE A 26 9.47 -15.10 0.23
CA PHE A 26 10.71 -15.83 0.01
C PHE A 26 11.94 -15.03 0.49
N SER A 27 12.01 -13.73 0.18
CA SER A 27 13.14 -12.87 0.55
C SER A 27 13.28 -12.65 2.05
N VAL A 28 12.19 -12.62 2.81
CA VAL A 28 12.23 -12.50 4.29
C VAL A 28 12.89 -13.71 4.96
N GLY A 29 12.90 -14.87 4.30
CA GLY A 29 13.66 -16.03 4.75
C GLY A 29 15.17 -15.94 4.50
N GLN A 30 15.64 -14.94 3.74
CA GLN A 30 17.05 -14.77 3.34
C GLN A 30 17.67 -13.50 3.92
N PHE A 31 16.88 -12.43 4.07
CA PHE A 31 17.33 -11.12 4.54
C PHE A 31 16.44 -10.59 5.65
N GLN A 32 17.01 -9.75 6.52
CA GLN A 32 16.23 -8.99 7.50
C GLN A 32 15.25 -8.05 6.76
N PRO A 33 13.98 -7.89 7.21
CA PRO A 33 12.94 -7.10 6.53
C PRO A 33 13.36 -5.68 6.20
N THR A 34 14.07 -5.04 7.12
CA THR A 34 14.59 -3.68 6.98
C THR A 34 15.58 -3.57 5.81
N THR A 35 16.50 -4.53 5.68
CA THR A 35 17.48 -4.59 4.58
C THR A 35 16.80 -4.85 3.24
N TYR A 36 15.85 -5.79 3.20
CA TYR A 36 15.10 -6.09 1.98
C TYR A 36 14.35 -4.86 1.45
N ILE A 37 13.71 -4.12 2.34
CA ILE A 37 12.96 -2.91 1.97
C ILE A 37 13.89 -1.77 1.63
N GLY A 38 14.98 -1.59 2.38
CA GLY A 38 16.01 -0.61 2.05
C GLY A 38 16.55 -0.79 0.63
N LEU A 39 16.86 -2.04 0.25
CA LEU A 39 17.28 -2.36 -1.11
C LEU A 39 16.17 -2.09 -2.13
N ARG A 40 14.94 -2.52 -1.84
CA ARG A 40 13.79 -2.33 -2.73
C ARG A 40 13.48 -0.85 -2.98
N LEU A 41 13.49 -0.03 -1.94
CA LEU A 41 13.27 1.42 -2.04
C LEU A 41 14.42 2.11 -2.77
N SER A 42 15.66 1.68 -2.53
CA SER A 42 16.83 2.21 -3.23
C SER A 42 16.79 1.89 -4.73
N MET A 43 16.43 0.65 -5.10
CA MET A 43 16.25 0.25 -6.49
C MET A 43 15.12 1.01 -7.17
N ALA A 44 13.98 1.18 -6.47
CA ALA A 44 12.85 1.96 -6.97
C ALA A 44 13.23 3.44 -7.19
N GLY A 45 13.92 4.06 -6.23
CA GLY A 45 14.39 5.43 -6.33
C GLY A 45 15.41 5.63 -7.46
N LEU A 46 16.42 4.76 -7.56
CA LEU A 46 17.41 4.81 -8.65
C LEU A 46 16.75 4.59 -10.02
N GLY A 47 15.83 3.63 -10.11
CA GLY A 47 15.06 3.38 -11.33
C GLY A 47 14.21 4.58 -11.73
N HIS A 48 13.60 5.26 -10.76
CA HIS A 48 12.83 6.48 -11.01
C HIS A 48 13.72 7.62 -11.49
N ILE A 49 14.86 7.88 -10.82
CA ILE A 49 15.83 8.90 -11.24
C ILE A 49 16.32 8.60 -12.67
N ALA A 50 16.68 7.35 -12.96
CA ALA A 50 17.08 6.94 -14.29
C ALA A 50 15.96 7.20 -15.31
N PHE A 51 14.73 6.75 -15.04
CA PHE A 51 13.59 6.99 -15.92
C PHE A 51 13.36 8.48 -16.19
N TYR A 52 13.39 9.31 -15.15
CA TYR A 52 13.19 10.76 -15.25
C TYR A 52 14.29 11.42 -16.10
N THR A 53 15.55 11.03 -15.89
CA THR A 53 16.70 11.57 -16.66
C THR A 53 16.76 11.12 -18.12
N PHE A 54 16.36 9.88 -18.43
CA PHE A 54 16.49 9.31 -19.77
C PHE A 54 15.29 9.61 -20.70
N ILE A 55 14.07 9.62 -20.18
CA ILE A 55 12.86 9.79 -21.00
C ILE A 55 12.43 11.26 -21.10
N ASN A 56 12.74 12.09 -20.11
CA ASN A 56 12.05 13.37 -19.92
C ASN A 56 12.97 14.60 -19.93
N ARG A 57 13.81 14.76 -20.96
CA ARG A 57 14.64 15.98 -21.19
C ARG A 57 13.85 17.31 -21.29
N ARG A 58 12.52 17.28 -21.31
CA ARG A 58 11.64 18.45 -21.43
C ARG A 58 11.01 18.93 -20.11
N TYR A 59 11.01 18.13 -19.05
CA TYR A 59 10.49 18.53 -17.74
C TYR A 59 11.63 18.96 -16.84
N LYS A 60 11.53 20.17 -16.28
CA LYS A 60 12.50 20.67 -15.30
C LYS A 60 12.21 20.00 -13.97
N TRP A 61 13.26 19.51 -13.32
CA TRP A 61 13.16 18.99 -11.95
C TRP A 61 12.41 19.99 -11.07
N PRO A 62 11.42 19.54 -10.29
CA PRO A 62 10.68 20.44 -9.45
C PRO A 62 11.64 21.07 -8.43
N THR A 63 11.68 22.40 -8.42
CA THR A 63 12.57 23.19 -7.56
C THR A 63 11.87 23.62 -6.26
N ASP A 64 10.59 23.29 -6.12
CA ASP A 64 9.77 23.62 -4.95
C ASP A 64 10.13 22.73 -3.76
N ARG A 65 10.72 23.33 -2.72
CA ARG A 65 11.08 22.64 -1.48
C ARG A 65 9.86 22.07 -0.75
N ARG A 66 8.67 22.65 -0.92
CA ARG A 66 7.44 22.10 -0.33
C ARG A 66 7.05 20.79 -0.98
N LEU A 67 7.18 20.69 -2.31
CA LEU A 67 6.91 19.43 -3.01
C LEU A 67 7.84 18.31 -2.51
N TRP A 68 9.15 18.58 -2.42
CA TRP A 68 10.11 17.61 -1.89
C TRP A 68 9.78 17.15 -0.47
N PHE A 69 9.32 18.07 0.38
CA PHE A 69 8.85 17.74 1.73
C PHE A 69 7.61 16.84 1.70
N HIS A 70 6.58 17.21 0.93
CA HIS A 70 5.35 16.41 0.83
C HIS A 70 5.60 15.04 0.18
N ALA A 71 6.46 14.95 -0.84
CA ALA A 71 6.87 13.70 -1.47
C ALA A 71 7.65 12.81 -0.49
N SER A 72 8.55 13.38 0.31
CA SER A 72 9.27 12.63 1.35
C SER A 72 8.33 12.09 2.43
N VAL A 73 7.40 12.92 2.91
CA VAL A 73 6.36 12.50 3.86
C VAL A 73 5.51 11.38 3.27
N LEU A 74 5.15 11.48 1.99
CA LEU A 74 4.38 10.46 1.30
C LEU A 74 5.17 9.16 1.12
N GLY A 75 6.46 9.23 0.78
CA GLY A 75 7.32 8.06 0.70
C GLY A 75 7.43 7.32 2.04
N ILE A 76 7.47 8.05 3.14
CA ILE A 76 7.50 7.48 4.49
C ILE A 76 6.16 6.84 4.85
N LEU A 77 5.06 7.62 4.76
CA LEU A 77 3.73 7.19 5.20
C LEU A 77 3.10 6.17 4.27
N GLY A 78 3.29 6.31 2.95
CA GLY A 78 2.65 5.49 1.93
C GLY A 78 3.44 4.25 1.56
N THR A 79 4.77 4.25 1.77
CA THR A 79 5.63 3.20 1.24
C THR A 79 6.53 2.60 2.32
N ALA A 80 7.42 3.39 2.93
CA ALA A 80 8.45 2.86 3.83
C ALA A 80 7.85 2.20 5.09
N VAL A 81 6.97 2.91 5.80
CA VAL A 81 6.35 2.38 7.03
C VAL A 81 5.38 1.23 6.71
N PRO A 82 4.45 1.34 5.74
CA PRO A 82 3.55 0.24 5.41
C PRO A 82 4.27 -1.00 4.93
N MET A 83 5.25 -0.88 4.03
CA MET A 83 5.99 -2.05 3.56
C MET A 83 6.81 -2.69 4.67
N THR A 84 7.49 -1.89 5.50
CA THR A 84 8.28 -2.43 6.62
C THR A 84 7.41 -3.19 7.58
N SER A 85 6.24 -2.64 7.87
CA SER A 85 5.26 -3.27 8.72
C SER A 85 4.74 -4.57 8.10
N ILE A 86 4.31 -4.58 6.83
CA ILE A 86 3.79 -5.78 6.14
C ILE A 86 4.84 -6.89 6.07
N VAL A 87 6.05 -6.57 5.61
CA VAL A 87 7.13 -7.55 5.42
C VAL A 87 7.59 -8.12 6.76
N THR A 88 7.67 -7.28 7.80
CA THR A 88 7.98 -7.75 9.15
C THR A 88 6.83 -8.59 9.72
N ALA A 89 5.58 -8.20 9.44
CA ALA A 89 4.41 -8.96 9.84
C ALA A 89 4.40 -10.37 9.24
N LEU A 90 4.86 -10.54 7.99
CA LEU A 90 4.99 -11.84 7.33
C LEU A 90 5.93 -12.83 8.04
N GLN A 91 6.77 -12.37 8.97
CA GLN A 91 7.54 -13.26 9.86
C GLN A 91 6.67 -13.91 10.96
N TYR A 92 5.57 -13.25 11.32
CA TYR A 92 4.68 -13.62 12.41
C TYR A 92 3.34 -14.19 11.94
N LEU A 93 2.95 -13.92 10.69
CA LEU A 93 1.70 -14.39 10.10
C LEU A 93 1.87 -14.93 8.68
N SER A 94 0.92 -15.76 8.26
CA SER A 94 0.90 -16.33 6.91
C SER A 94 0.61 -15.26 5.84
N SER A 95 1.05 -15.49 4.60
CA SER A 95 0.72 -14.61 3.48
C SER A 95 -0.80 -14.51 3.23
N GLY A 96 -1.55 -15.57 3.57
CA GLY A 96 -3.01 -15.56 3.52
C GLY A 96 -3.62 -14.56 4.51
N LEU A 97 -3.17 -14.60 5.78
CA LEU A 97 -3.58 -13.61 6.79
C LEU A 97 -3.18 -12.19 6.37
N ALA A 98 -1.98 -12.00 5.82
CA ALA A 98 -1.55 -10.68 5.35
C ALA A 98 -2.44 -10.15 4.21
N ALA A 99 -2.80 -11.02 3.24
CA ALA A 99 -3.68 -10.67 2.14
C ALA A 99 -5.07 -10.24 2.64
N ILE A 100 -5.61 -10.93 3.65
CA ILE A 100 -6.87 -10.57 4.31
C ILE A 100 -6.82 -9.15 4.86
N PHE A 101 -5.77 -8.79 5.61
CA PHE A 101 -5.62 -7.41 6.10
C PHE A 101 -5.50 -6.39 4.97
N ILE A 102 -4.78 -6.71 3.89
CA ILE A 102 -4.68 -5.82 2.72
C ILE A 102 -6.05 -5.56 2.10
N THR A 103 -6.97 -6.53 2.08
CA THR A 103 -8.35 -6.32 1.60
C THR A 103 -9.17 -5.33 2.45
N THR A 104 -8.78 -5.09 3.70
CA THR A 104 -9.43 -4.11 4.58
C THR A 104 -8.89 -2.69 4.39
N SER A 105 -7.79 -2.51 3.64
CA SER A 105 -7.19 -1.19 3.36
C SER A 105 -8.18 -0.14 2.84
N PRO A 106 -9.09 -0.45 1.89
CA PRO A 106 -10.06 0.53 1.39
C PRO A 106 -11.03 0.99 2.49
N ALA A 107 -11.40 0.09 3.41
CA ALA A 107 -12.29 0.42 4.50
C ALA A 107 -11.62 1.38 5.50
N ILE A 108 -10.37 1.12 5.86
CA ILE A 108 -9.57 1.99 6.73
C ILE A 108 -9.36 3.35 6.06
N THR A 109 -9.09 3.37 4.76
CA THR A 109 -8.93 4.62 3.99
C THR A 109 -10.20 5.45 3.98
N VAL A 110 -11.37 4.83 3.76
CA VAL A 110 -12.67 5.52 3.80
C VAL A 110 -12.98 6.06 5.20
N LEU A 111 -12.68 5.28 6.24
CA LEU A 111 -12.87 5.71 7.62
C LEU A 111 -12.01 6.93 7.94
N LEU A 112 -10.71 6.87 7.61
CA LEU A 112 -9.80 8.00 7.79
C LEU A 112 -10.22 9.20 6.95
N ALA A 113 -10.63 9.00 5.69
CA ALA A 113 -11.13 10.09 4.86
C ALA A 113 -12.35 10.75 5.49
N HIS A 114 -13.27 10.00 6.11
CA HIS A 114 -14.42 10.57 6.78
C HIS A 114 -14.05 11.48 7.96
N PHE A 115 -13.06 11.11 8.76
CA PHE A 115 -12.63 11.91 9.91
C PHE A 115 -11.73 13.10 9.52
N PHE A 116 -10.93 12.97 8.46
CA PHE A 116 -9.88 13.94 8.12
C PHE A 116 -10.21 14.82 6.90
N LEU A 117 -11.16 14.44 6.04
CA LEU A 117 -11.64 15.26 4.93
C LEU A 117 -13.04 15.81 5.25
N PRO A 118 -13.21 17.14 5.35
CA PRO A 118 -14.51 17.75 5.67
C PRO A 118 -15.59 17.48 4.60
N ASP A 119 -15.20 17.22 3.35
CA ASP A 119 -16.14 16.99 2.25
C ASP A 119 -16.49 15.51 2.00
N GLU A 120 -15.87 14.57 2.72
CA GLU A 120 -16.12 13.13 2.54
C GLU A 120 -16.99 12.52 3.65
N HIS A 121 -18.30 12.73 3.56
CA HIS A 121 -19.24 12.09 4.49
C HIS A 121 -19.42 10.59 4.20
N LEU A 122 -19.58 9.81 5.27
CA LEU A 122 -19.81 8.37 5.23
C LEU A 122 -21.25 8.10 4.74
N ASN A 123 -21.43 8.01 3.42
CA ASN A 123 -22.71 7.70 2.80
C ASN A 123 -23.03 6.19 2.97
N ARG A 124 -24.32 5.82 2.99
CA ARG A 124 -24.82 4.43 3.06
C ARG A 124 -24.13 3.49 2.05
N ARG A 125 -23.80 3.98 0.86
CA ARG A 125 -23.03 3.23 -0.15
C ARG A 125 -21.59 2.91 0.28
N LYS A 126 -20.90 3.87 0.91
CA LYS A 126 -19.54 3.66 1.48
C LYS A 126 -19.61 2.69 2.67
N ALA A 127 -20.61 2.84 3.53
CA ALA A 127 -20.83 1.93 4.66
C ALA A 127 -21.09 0.49 4.21
N LEU A 128 -21.90 0.28 3.17
CA LEU A 128 -22.12 -1.05 2.57
C LEU A 128 -20.84 -1.63 1.96
N GLY A 129 -20.03 -0.81 1.29
CA GLY A 129 -18.73 -1.24 0.76
C GLY A 129 -17.75 -1.68 1.85
N VAL A 130 -17.72 -0.95 2.97
CA VAL A 130 -16.93 -1.32 4.17
C VAL A 130 -17.45 -2.63 4.77
N ALA A 131 -18.77 -2.77 4.95
CA ALA A 131 -19.38 -3.97 5.49
C ALA A 131 -19.11 -5.20 4.59
N LEU A 132 -19.20 -5.03 3.26
CA LEU A 132 -18.86 -6.07 2.30
C LEU A 132 -17.37 -6.45 2.37
N ALA A 133 -16.46 -5.48 2.42
CA ALA A 133 -15.03 -5.76 2.56
C ALA A 133 -14.73 -6.56 3.85
N LEU A 134 -15.29 -6.13 4.97
CA LEU A 134 -15.17 -6.84 6.26
C LEU A 134 -15.77 -8.24 6.20
N SER A 135 -16.91 -8.43 5.52
CA SER A 135 -17.51 -9.75 5.35
C SER A 135 -16.65 -10.68 4.49
N GLY A 136 -16.03 -10.16 3.41
CA GLY A 136 -15.08 -10.92 2.59
C GLY A 136 -13.83 -11.34 3.37
N THR A 137 -13.30 -10.44 4.21
CA THR A 137 -12.22 -10.73 5.16
C THR A 137 -12.59 -11.87 6.12
N ILE A 138 -13.80 -11.84 6.69
CA ILE A 138 -14.31 -12.89 7.59
C ILE A 138 -14.40 -14.22 6.83
N VAL A 139 -15.03 -14.24 5.65
CA VAL A 139 -15.15 -15.47 4.85
C VAL A 139 -13.77 -16.05 4.54
N LEU A 140 -12.82 -15.25 4.06
CA LEU A 140 -11.46 -15.70 3.79
C LEU A 140 -10.74 -16.25 5.03
N ALA A 141 -10.98 -15.67 6.21
CA ALA A 141 -10.43 -16.19 7.46
C ALA A 141 -10.99 -17.57 7.82
N PHE A 142 -12.28 -17.82 7.52
CA PHE A 142 -12.97 -19.08 7.79
C PHE A 142 -12.84 -20.14 6.68
N SER A 143 -12.44 -19.78 5.46
CA SER A 143 -12.32 -20.71 4.32
C SER A 143 -11.18 -21.73 4.42
N GLY A 144 -10.28 -21.64 5.41
CA GLY A 144 -9.26 -22.67 5.68
C GLY A 144 -8.13 -22.83 4.66
N GLU A 145 -8.24 -22.26 3.45
CA GLU A 145 -7.23 -22.33 2.36
C GLU A 145 -5.94 -21.50 2.60
N SER A 146 -5.80 -20.87 3.77
CA SER A 146 -4.70 -19.93 4.04
C SER A 146 -3.48 -20.55 4.74
N GLY A 147 -3.50 -21.86 5.05
CA GLY A 147 -2.42 -22.51 5.81
C GLY A 147 -2.26 -21.87 7.20
N LEU A 148 -3.38 -21.59 7.86
CA LEU A 148 -3.41 -21.07 9.23
C LEU A 148 -2.67 -22.06 10.16
N ALA A 149 -1.55 -21.64 10.74
CA ALA A 149 -1.36 -21.97 12.15
C ALA A 149 -2.56 -21.39 12.88
N ASP A 150 -3.12 -22.11 13.85
CA ASP A 150 -4.32 -21.72 14.59
C ASP A 150 -4.29 -20.20 14.83
N ALA A 151 -5.40 -19.49 14.58
CA ALA A 151 -5.43 -18.03 14.80
C ALA A 151 -5.06 -17.65 16.25
N GLY A 152 -5.05 -18.62 17.18
CA GLY A 152 -4.51 -18.51 18.53
C GLY A 152 -2.99 -18.69 18.70
N GLU A 153 -2.27 -19.24 17.72
CA GLU A 153 -0.79 -19.37 17.72
C GLU A 153 -0.08 -18.20 17.00
N ALA A 154 -0.80 -17.41 16.21
CA ALA A 154 -0.22 -16.26 15.51
C ALA A 154 0.18 -15.15 16.50
N ASN A 155 1.42 -14.66 16.40
CA ASN A 155 1.95 -13.68 17.33
C ASN A 155 1.18 -12.33 17.22
N PRO A 156 0.67 -11.76 18.34
CA PRO A 156 -0.05 -10.48 18.37
C PRO A 156 0.67 -9.33 17.66
N LEU A 157 2.01 -9.36 17.67
CA LEU A 157 2.85 -8.36 17.02
C LEU A 157 2.60 -8.31 15.50
N GLY A 158 2.37 -9.46 14.86
CA GLY A 158 2.05 -9.54 13.44
C GLY A 158 0.76 -8.79 13.08
N TYR A 159 -0.30 -9.00 13.86
CA TYR A 159 -1.58 -8.30 13.70
C TYR A 159 -1.43 -6.78 13.89
N LEU A 160 -0.69 -6.36 14.92
CA LEU A 160 -0.42 -4.95 15.17
C LEU A 160 0.32 -4.29 14.01
N LEU A 161 1.34 -4.95 13.46
CA LEU A 161 2.08 -4.44 12.30
C LEU A 161 1.19 -4.31 11.06
N MET A 162 0.30 -5.26 10.79
CA MET A 162 -0.65 -5.14 9.68
C MET A 162 -1.61 -3.96 9.87
N LEU A 163 -2.12 -3.75 11.09
CA LEU A 163 -2.97 -2.60 11.41
C LEU A 163 -2.23 -1.26 11.21
N ILE A 164 -0.98 -1.17 11.67
CA ILE A 164 -0.13 0.00 11.44
C ILE A 164 0.04 0.22 9.94
N ALA A 165 0.33 -0.82 9.17
CA ALA A 165 0.51 -0.70 7.73
C ALA A 165 -0.72 -0.15 7.01
N MET A 166 -1.90 -0.70 7.32
CA MET A 166 -3.15 -0.29 6.66
C MET A 166 -3.54 1.14 7.06
N THR A 167 -3.31 1.50 8.32
CA THR A 167 -3.60 2.85 8.84
C THR A 167 -2.68 3.89 8.20
N MET A 168 -1.37 3.59 8.11
CA MET A 168 -0.40 4.47 7.46
C MET A 168 -0.67 4.62 5.96
N GLY A 169 -1.03 3.53 5.28
CA GLY A 169 -1.46 3.56 3.88
C GLY A 169 -2.72 4.41 3.66
N GLY A 170 -3.72 4.28 4.52
CA GLY A 170 -4.92 5.12 4.46
C GLY A 170 -4.63 6.59 4.79
N ALA A 171 -3.76 6.85 5.76
CA ALA A 171 -3.31 8.21 6.08
C ALA A 171 -2.55 8.85 4.92
N ALA A 172 -1.72 8.10 4.20
CA ALA A 172 -1.05 8.55 2.98
C ALA A 172 -2.07 8.91 1.88
N ALA A 173 -3.09 8.07 1.66
CA ALA A 173 -4.15 8.35 0.69
C ALA A 173 -4.93 9.64 1.02
N VAL A 174 -5.23 9.86 2.30
CA VAL A 174 -5.84 11.10 2.82
C VAL A 174 -4.91 12.30 2.63
N TYR A 175 -3.61 12.13 2.92
CA TYR A 175 -2.60 13.17 2.78
C TYR A 175 -2.43 13.63 1.33
N ILE A 176 -2.40 12.69 0.37
CA ILE A 176 -2.38 13.01 -1.06
C ILE A 176 -3.56 13.90 -1.41
N ARG A 177 -4.78 13.49 -1.02
CA ARG A 177 -5.99 14.26 -1.32
C ARG A 177 -5.98 15.66 -0.71
N LYS A 178 -5.37 15.84 0.46
CA LYS A 178 -5.39 17.11 1.18
C LYS A 178 -4.32 18.09 0.69
N TYR A 179 -3.14 17.62 0.29
CA TYR A 179 -1.98 18.49 0.02
C TYR A 179 -1.42 18.36 -1.39
N LEU A 180 -1.77 17.29 -2.11
CA LEU A 180 -1.16 16.96 -3.40
C LEU A 180 -2.20 16.85 -4.53
N SER A 181 -3.44 17.25 -4.30
CA SER A 181 -4.51 17.27 -5.32
C SER A 181 -4.21 18.17 -6.51
N ASP A 182 -3.41 19.22 -6.28
CA ASP A 182 -3.12 20.27 -7.26
C ASP A 182 -1.80 20.06 -8.00
N TYR A 183 -1.03 19.02 -7.64
CA TYR A 183 0.28 18.71 -8.23
C TYR A 183 0.17 17.61 -9.29
N ASN A 184 0.98 17.69 -10.34
CA ASN A 184 1.04 16.64 -11.36
C ASN A 184 1.52 15.32 -10.75
N ALA A 185 0.86 14.21 -11.07
CA ALA A 185 1.22 12.89 -10.56
C ALA A 185 2.68 12.49 -10.83
N PHE A 186 3.27 12.97 -11.93
CA PHE A 186 4.68 12.76 -12.24
C PHE A 186 5.62 13.47 -11.25
N ASP A 187 5.27 14.67 -10.80
CA ASP A 187 6.08 15.47 -9.88
C ASP A 187 5.95 14.94 -8.43
N VAL A 188 4.82 14.31 -8.10
CA VAL A 188 4.58 13.70 -6.78
C VAL A 188 5.22 12.32 -6.65
N ALA A 189 5.37 11.59 -7.76
CA ALA A 189 6.06 10.31 -7.82
C ALA A 189 7.58 10.44 -7.94
N SER A 190 8.10 11.67 -8.06
CA SER A 190 9.53 12.03 -8.17
C SER A 190 10.23 12.10 -6.81
#